data_AF-A0A814M213-F1
#
_entry.id   AF-A0A814M213-F1
#
_cell.length_a   1.000
_cell.length_b   1.000
_cell.length_c   1.000
_cell.angle_alpha   90.00
_cell.angle_beta   90.00
_cell.angle_gamma   90.00
#
_symmetry.space_group_name_H-M   'P 1'
#
loop_
_entity.id
_entity.type
_entity.pdbx_description
1 polymer ?
#
loop_
_entity_poly.entity_id
_entity_poly.type
_entity_poly.pdbx_seq_one_letter_code
_entity_poly.pdbx_strand_id
1 'polypeptide(L)'
;MIVMLIIGLIIELVDIPFYLKFLHSGIVQPSIPFICMLWWFIDLGLYNGFTIIMAWSSLHRYLFIFHDQIFLQGKKRFVFHYLPLSILLLYILIFYIYVIIFPPCKNIFDYTLPVCNDYPCYLDNLVLGIWDSVVNGILPIFIICIFSVVILIRVHYQKRRLVNQRNQWRRQRKMIIQLISSSILYLIPNVPLSLLILAHLCGLPESVGVEAQLYFDFLCYFVVILYPLVCLSFVSEVRKKMQLRRLFLLQRPQRNPIVTPQ
;
A
#
# COMPACT_ATOMS: atom_id res chain seq x y z
N MET A 1 1.03 -3.16 -7.41
CA MET A 1 2.48 -3.28 -7.09
C MET A 1 3.25 -2.10 -7.67
N ILE A 2 3.32 -1.91 -8.99
CA ILE A 2 4.04 -0.75 -9.58
C ILE A 2 3.50 0.57 -9.05
N VAL A 3 2.17 0.75 -9.04
CA VAL A 3 1.52 1.95 -8.48
C VAL A 3 1.92 2.18 -7.01
N MET A 4 1.89 1.15 -6.17
CA MET A 4 2.32 1.25 -4.76
C MET A 4 3.80 1.62 -4.62
N LEU A 5 4.68 1.13 -5.50
CA LEU A 5 6.10 1.51 -5.51
C LEU A 5 6.30 2.97 -5.93
N ILE A 6 5.52 3.47 -6.90
CA ILE A 6 5.58 4.87 -7.32
C ILE A 6 5.08 5.77 -6.19
N ILE A 7 3.95 5.43 -5.58
CA ILE A 7 3.41 6.19 -4.44
C ILE A 7 4.40 6.20 -3.27
N GLY A 8 4.93 5.03 -2.89
CA GLY A 8 5.92 4.94 -1.82
C GLY A 8 7.19 5.74 -2.11
N LEU A 9 7.67 5.71 -3.36
CA LEU A 9 8.81 6.54 -3.77
C LEU A 9 8.50 8.05 -3.67
N ILE A 10 7.29 8.48 -4.02
CA ILE A 10 6.90 9.90 -3.88
C ILE A 10 6.88 10.30 -2.41
N ILE A 11 6.31 9.46 -1.53
CA ILE A 11 6.30 9.70 -0.09
C ILE A 11 7.75 9.78 0.41
N GLU A 12 8.60 8.81 0.09
CA GLU A 12 10.02 8.81 0.51
C GLU A 12 10.82 10.03 0.02
N LEU A 13 10.56 10.50 -1.21
CA LEU A 13 11.31 11.60 -1.81
C LEU A 13 10.86 12.99 -1.34
N VAL A 14 9.66 13.11 -0.80
CA VAL A 14 9.12 14.42 -0.41
C VAL A 14 8.95 14.51 1.09
N ASP A 15 8.28 13.54 1.69
CA ASP A 15 7.87 13.53 3.08
C ASP A 15 9.07 13.39 4.02
N ILE A 16 9.91 12.37 3.80
CA ILE A 16 11.10 12.12 4.64
C ILE A 16 12.07 13.31 4.62
N PRO A 17 12.44 13.91 3.46
CA PRO A 17 13.30 15.08 3.45
C PRO A 17 12.67 16.29 4.13
N PHE A 18 11.36 16.50 4.00
CA PHE A 18 10.67 17.61 4.66
C PHE A 18 10.69 17.42 6.18
N TYR A 19 10.42 16.20 6.65
CA TYR A 19 10.46 15.85 8.06
C TYR A 19 11.87 15.98 8.64
N LEU A 20 12.89 15.44 7.97
CA LEU A 20 14.29 15.57 8.39
C LEU A 20 14.76 17.02 8.41
N LYS A 21 14.36 17.83 7.43
CA LYS A 21 14.68 19.25 7.40
C LYS A 21 14.02 19.97 8.58
N PHE A 22 12.75 19.69 8.86
CA PHE A 22 12.04 20.21 10.03
C PHE A 22 12.74 19.83 11.34
N LEU A 23 13.15 18.57 11.52
CA LEU A 23 13.91 18.14 12.71
C LEU A 23 15.23 18.89 12.87
N HIS A 24 15.87 19.30 11.77
CA HIS A 24 17.11 20.06 11.82
C HIS A 24 16.88 21.56 12.10
N SER A 25 15.88 22.19 11.48
CA SER A 25 15.64 23.64 11.61
C SER A 25 14.67 24.03 12.73
N GLY A 26 13.85 23.10 13.22
CA GLY A 26 12.72 23.37 14.12
C GLY A 26 11.57 24.16 13.47
N ILE A 27 11.68 24.46 12.18
CA ILE A 27 10.68 25.21 11.41
C ILE A 27 10.52 24.65 10.00
N VAL A 28 9.29 24.65 9.48
CA VAL A 28 8.98 24.22 8.12
C VAL A 28 9.47 25.26 7.11
N GLN A 29 10.30 24.86 6.15
CA GLN A 29 10.89 25.73 5.15
C GLN A 29 10.72 25.21 3.71
N PRO A 30 10.13 25.98 2.79
CA PRO A 30 9.70 27.38 2.98
C PRO A 30 8.38 27.47 3.76
N SER A 31 8.26 28.51 4.58
CA SER A 31 7.11 28.77 5.45
C SER A 31 5.96 29.39 4.64
N ILE A 32 5.45 28.64 3.68
CA ILE A 32 4.34 29.04 2.81
C ILE A 32 3.20 28.01 2.89
N PRO A 33 1.92 28.43 2.86
CA PRO A 33 0.78 27.53 3.00
C PRO A 33 0.75 26.40 1.98
N PHE A 34 1.24 26.67 0.76
CA PHE A 34 1.29 25.69 -0.32
C PHE A 34 2.12 24.45 0.05
N ILE A 35 3.26 24.64 0.73
CA ILE A 35 4.12 23.52 1.14
C ILE A 35 3.41 22.67 2.18
N CYS A 36 2.69 23.30 3.11
CA CYS A 36 1.93 22.59 4.14
C CYS A 36 0.79 21.76 3.54
N MET A 37 0.03 22.34 2.60
CA MET A 37 -1.02 21.60 1.89
C MET A 37 -0.45 20.45 1.06
N LEU A 38 0.69 20.65 0.39
CA LEU A 38 1.37 19.59 -0.33
C LEU A 38 1.86 18.48 0.63
N TRP A 39 2.39 18.87 1.79
CA TRP A 39 2.86 17.94 2.80
C TRP A 39 1.68 17.11 3.34
N TRP A 40 0.58 17.72 3.76
CA TRP A 40 -0.64 16.99 4.16
C TRP A 40 -1.17 16.06 3.07
N PHE A 41 -1.11 16.47 1.80
CA PHE A 41 -1.57 15.63 0.71
C PHE A 41 -0.72 14.37 0.55
N ILE A 42 0.59 14.48 0.78
CA ILE A 42 1.51 13.35 0.68
C ILE A 42 1.43 12.48 1.93
N ASP A 43 1.55 13.10 3.10
CA ASP A 43 1.59 12.42 4.40
C ASP A 43 0.26 11.73 4.71
N LEU A 44 -0.88 12.44 4.64
CA LEU A 44 -2.19 11.83 4.90
C LEU A 44 -2.76 11.18 3.64
N GLY A 45 -2.79 11.93 2.53
CA GLY A 45 -3.53 11.52 1.34
C GLY A 45 -2.91 10.34 0.61
N LEU A 46 -1.62 10.41 0.30
CA LEU A 46 -0.93 9.32 -0.39
C LEU A 46 -0.67 8.12 0.53
N TYR A 47 -0.45 8.33 1.84
CA TYR A 47 -0.30 7.23 2.79
C TYR A 47 -1.60 6.43 2.95
N ASN A 48 -2.73 7.09 3.24
CA ASN A 48 -4.02 6.41 3.29
C ASN A 48 -4.39 5.80 1.94
N GLY A 49 -4.05 6.49 0.84
CA GLY A 49 -4.19 5.94 -0.50
C GLY A 49 -3.38 4.65 -0.72
N PHE A 50 -2.15 4.61 -0.23
CA PHE A 50 -1.29 3.42 -0.26
C PHE A 50 -1.94 2.25 0.49
N THR A 51 -2.54 2.52 1.65
CA THR A 51 -3.27 1.55 2.47
C THR A 51 -4.50 1.00 1.76
N ILE A 52 -5.33 1.87 1.19
CA ILE A 52 -6.52 1.48 0.43
C ILE A 52 -6.12 0.60 -0.76
N ILE A 53 -5.06 0.96 -1.48
CA ILE A 53 -4.54 0.15 -2.60
C ILE A 53 -3.98 -1.18 -2.11
N MET A 54 -3.36 -1.24 -0.91
CA MET A 54 -2.90 -2.48 -0.30
C MET A 54 -4.07 -3.39 0.08
N ALA A 55 -5.14 -2.84 0.63
CA ALA A 55 -6.39 -3.54 0.92
C ALA A 55 -7.01 -4.12 -0.36
N TRP A 56 -7.12 -3.31 -1.41
CA TRP A 56 -7.56 -3.77 -2.72
C TRP A 56 -6.64 -4.86 -3.29
N SER A 57 -5.32 -4.71 -3.15
CA SER A 57 -4.37 -5.72 -3.60
C SER A 57 -4.54 -7.05 -2.86
N SER A 58 -4.93 -7.03 -1.59
CA SER A 58 -5.19 -8.22 -0.77
C SER A 58 -6.46 -8.93 -1.24
N LEU A 59 -7.54 -8.17 -1.44
CA LEU A 59 -8.79 -8.67 -2.03
C LEU A 59 -8.57 -9.21 -3.45
N HIS A 60 -7.84 -8.50 -4.30
CA HIS A 60 -7.54 -8.94 -5.66
C HIS A 60 -6.75 -10.25 -5.67
N ARG A 61 -5.77 -10.42 -4.75
CA ARG A 61 -5.04 -11.69 -4.61
C ARG A 61 -5.96 -12.80 -4.14
N TYR A 62 -6.88 -12.53 -3.22
CA TYR A 62 -7.93 -13.48 -2.84
C TYR A 62 -8.74 -13.91 -4.07
N LEU A 63 -9.32 -12.96 -4.81
CA LEU A 63 -10.10 -13.27 -6.02
C LEU A 63 -9.29 -14.06 -7.06
N PHE A 64 -8.02 -13.72 -7.26
CA PHE A 64 -7.15 -14.43 -8.19
C PHE A 64 -6.92 -15.90 -7.82
N ILE A 65 -6.78 -16.20 -6.52
CA ILE A 65 -6.59 -17.58 -6.04
C ILE A 65 -7.93 -18.33 -6.08
N PHE A 66 -9.06 -17.70 -5.75
CA PHE A 66 -10.38 -18.37 -5.67
C PHE A 66 -11.08 -18.52 -7.02
N HIS A 67 -10.83 -17.60 -7.94
CA HIS A 67 -11.55 -17.49 -9.21
C HIS A 67 -10.59 -17.23 -10.37
N ASP A 68 -9.55 -18.05 -10.50
CA ASP A 68 -8.53 -17.96 -11.54
C ASP A 68 -9.12 -17.96 -12.97
N GLN A 69 -10.22 -18.71 -13.18
CA GLN A 69 -10.96 -18.77 -14.44
C GLN A 69 -11.49 -17.41 -14.91
N ILE A 70 -11.84 -16.50 -13.98
CA ILE A 70 -12.36 -15.17 -14.31
C ILE A 70 -11.26 -14.30 -14.97
N PHE A 71 -9.99 -14.54 -14.63
CA PHE A 71 -8.85 -13.74 -15.10
C PHE A 71 -8.24 -14.24 -16.41
N LEU A 72 -8.68 -15.39 -16.93
CA LEU A 72 -8.21 -15.94 -18.21
C LEU A 72 -8.81 -15.22 -19.42
N GLN A 73 -9.98 -14.59 -19.27
CA GLN A 73 -10.64 -13.84 -20.35
C GLN A 73 -10.18 -12.38 -20.34
N GLY A 74 -9.51 -11.93 -21.42
CA GLY A 74 -8.89 -10.60 -21.49
C GLY A 74 -9.83 -9.43 -21.17
N LYS A 75 -11.09 -9.49 -21.62
CA LYS A 75 -12.10 -8.46 -21.33
C LYS A 75 -12.45 -8.41 -19.84
N LYS A 76 -12.60 -9.56 -19.17
CA LYS A 76 -12.90 -9.63 -17.72
C LYS A 76 -11.73 -9.15 -16.88
N ARG A 77 -10.49 -9.42 -17.31
CA ARG A 77 -9.30 -8.91 -16.63
C ARG A 77 -9.29 -7.38 -16.54
N PHE A 78 -9.73 -6.67 -17.59
CA PHE A 78 -9.84 -5.21 -17.52
C PHE A 78 -10.80 -4.76 -16.42
N VAL A 79 -12.01 -5.33 -16.40
CA VAL A 79 -13.10 -4.98 -15.48
C VAL A 79 -12.78 -5.32 -14.02
N PHE A 80 -12.13 -6.45 -13.75
CA PHE A 80 -11.88 -6.88 -12.37
C PHE A 80 -10.51 -6.47 -11.81
N HIS A 81 -9.57 -6.04 -12.65
CA HIS A 81 -8.23 -5.65 -12.20
C HIS A 81 -7.96 -4.16 -12.33
N TYR A 82 -8.12 -3.61 -13.53
CA TYR A 82 -7.67 -2.26 -13.85
C TYR A 82 -8.72 -1.22 -13.47
N LEU A 83 -9.99 -1.48 -13.81
CA LEU A 83 -11.08 -0.54 -13.54
C LEU A 83 -11.24 -0.20 -12.04
N PRO A 84 -11.27 -1.15 -11.09
CA PRO A 84 -11.42 -0.83 -9.68
C PRO A 84 -10.20 -0.09 -9.13
N LEU A 85 -8.99 -0.44 -9.59
CA LEU A 85 -7.78 0.27 -9.19
C LEU A 85 -7.80 1.73 -9.68
N SER A 86 -8.24 1.98 -10.92
CA SER A 86 -8.40 3.32 -11.45
C SER A 86 -9.45 4.13 -10.69
N ILE A 87 -10.59 3.52 -10.35
CA ILE A 87 -11.65 4.17 -9.54
C ILE A 87 -11.13 4.53 -8.15
N LEU A 88 -10.40 3.62 -7.48
CA LEU A 88 -9.81 3.87 -6.17
C LEU A 88 -8.78 5.00 -6.21
N LEU A 89 -7.91 5.02 -7.22
CA LEU A 89 -6.95 6.11 -7.40
C LEU A 89 -7.65 7.45 -7.63
N LEU A 90 -8.68 7.48 -8.47
CA LEU A 90 -9.46 8.68 -8.71
C LEU A 90 -10.16 9.15 -7.43
N TYR A 91 -10.74 8.22 -6.66
CA TYR A 91 -11.34 8.51 -5.36
C TYR A 91 -10.34 9.14 -4.39
N ILE A 92 -9.17 8.53 -4.18
CA ILE A 92 -8.11 9.06 -3.29
C ILE A 92 -7.74 10.48 -3.72
N LEU A 93 -7.45 10.69 -5.01
CA LEU A 93 -7.06 12.00 -5.52
C LEU A 93 -8.16 13.05 -5.31
N ILE A 94 -9.40 12.76 -5.73
CA ILE A 94 -10.52 13.71 -5.62
C ILE A 94 -10.81 14.03 -4.15
N PHE A 95 -10.88 13.00 -3.30
CA PHE A 95 -11.18 13.17 -1.88
C PHE A 95 -10.13 14.05 -1.19
N TYR A 96 -8.85 13.70 -1.31
CA TYR A 96 -7.79 14.45 -0.61
C TYR A 96 -7.54 15.84 -1.19
N ILE A 97 -7.70 16.04 -2.51
CA ILE A 97 -7.68 17.39 -3.09
C ILE A 97 -8.84 18.22 -2.53
N TYR A 98 -10.04 17.66 -2.44
CA TYR A 98 -11.21 18.38 -1.95
C TYR A 98 -11.05 18.77 -0.47
N VAL A 99 -10.73 17.82 0.42
CA VAL A 99 -10.68 18.10 1.87
C VAL A 99 -9.49 18.99 2.27
N ILE A 100 -8.39 18.99 1.50
CA ILE A 100 -7.21 19.81 1.80
C ILE A 100 -7.31 21.22 1.21
N ILE A 101 -7.77 21.35 -0.05
CA ILE A 101 -7.82 22.66 -0.75
C ILE A 101 -9.13 23.39 -0.46
N PHE A 102 -10.24 22.67 -0.30
CA PHE A 102 -11.57 23.22 -0.06
C PHE A 102 -12.20 22.71 1.25
N PRO A 103 -11.49 22.76 2.40
CA PRO A 103 -12.07 22.35 3.67
C PRO A 103 -13.25 23.25 4.08
N PRO A 104 -14.22 22.74 4.84
CA PRO A 104 -15.32 23.53 5.41
C PRO A 104 -14.89 24.47 6.55
N CYS A 105 -13.59 24.50 6.87
CA CYS A 105 -12.97 25.24 7.97
C CYS A 105 -11.74 26.01 7.47
N LYS A 106 -11.26 26.96 8.27
CA LYS A 106 -10.06 27.72 7.95
C LYS A 106 -8.83 26.96 8.46
N ASN A 107 -7.96 26.53 7.55
CA ASN A 107 -6.67 25.96 7.91
C ASN A 107 -5.82 27.00 8.67
N ILE A 108 -5.25 26.58 9.79
CA ILE A 108 -4.26 27.33 10.57
C ILE A 108 -2.92 26.66 10.30
N PHE A 109 -1.92 27.45 9.90
CA PHE A 109 -0.59 26.94 9.59
C PHE A 109 0.37 27.40 10.67
N ASP A 110 0.83 26.46 11.48
CA ASP A 110 1.91 26.66 12.44
C ASP A 110 3.17 25.97 11.90
N TYR A 111 4.10 26.78 11.42
CA TYR A 111 5.35 26.28 10.84
C TYR A 111 6.36 25.81 11.89
N THR A 112 6.08 26.00 13.18
CA THR A 112 6.92 25.51 14.29
C THR A 112 6.56 24.09 14.72
N LEU A 113 5.42 23.59 14.25
CA LEU A 113 4.94 22.23 14.49
C LEU A 113 5.21 21.31 13.30
N PRO A 114 5.37 19.99 13.53
CA PRO A 114 5.51 19.03 12.45
C PRO A 114 4.28 19.06 11.54
N VAL A 115 4.50 18.76 10.26
CA VAL A 115 3.45 18.74 9.23
C VAL A 115 2.60 20.03 9.22
N CYS A 116 3.18 21.18 9.60
CA CYS A 116 2.53 22.48 9.61
C CYS A 116 1.23 22.60 10.43
N ASN A 117 1.29 22.33 11.74
CA ASN A 117 0.17 22.32 12.71
C ASN A 117 -0.39 20.93 13.03
N ASP A 118 0.46 19.90 12.97
CA ASP A 118 0.16 18.48 13.30
C ASP A 118 -0.84 17.82 12.34
N TYR A 119 -2.01 18.43 12.12
CA TYR A 119 -3.05 17.93 11.24
C TYR A 119 -3.91 19.06 10.60
N PRO A 120 -4.55 18.79 9.44
CA PRO A 120 -5.44 19.74 8.78
C PRO A 120 -6.80 19.87 9.48
N CYS A 121 -7.42 21.05 9.42
CA CYS A 121 -8.64 21.37 10.18
C CYS A 121 -9.86 20.49 9.82
N TYR A 122 -9.86 19.85 8.63
CA TYR A 122 -11.01 19.02 8.24
C TYR A 122 -11.16 17.80 9.15
N LEU A 123 -10.11 17.37 9.84
CA LEU A 123 -10.17 16.25 10.77
C LEU A 123 -10.97 16.58 12.04
N ASP A 124 -11.06 17.87 12.42
CA ASP A 124 -11.95 18.33 13.49
C ASP A 124 -13.43 18.32 13.09
N ASN A 125 -13.71 18.31 11.78
CA ASN A 125 -15.07 18.16 11.31
C ASN A 125 -15.53 16.72 11.53
N LEU A 126 -16.56 16.54 12.37
CA LEU A 126 -17.06 15.22 12.76
C LEU A 126 -17.28 14.26 11.58
N VAL A 127 -17.86 14.73 10.47
CA VAL A 127 -18.18 13.86 9.33
C VAL A 127 -16.93 13.51 8.54
N LEU A 128 -16.10 14.50 8.20
CA LEU A 128 -14.91 14.28 7.40
C LEU A 128 -13.81 13.55 8.17
N GLY A 129 -13.62 13.88 9.45
CA GLY A 129 -12.69 13.21 10.36
C GLY A 129 -13.05 11.74 10.56
N ILE A 130 -14.32 11.43 10.88
CA ILE A 130 -14.76 10.01 10.98
C ILE A 130 -14.58 9.30 9.65
N TRP A 131 -14.93 9.94 8.54
CA TRP A 131 -14.77 9.32 7.22
C TRP A 131 -13.31 9.00 6.93
N ASP A 132 -12.40 9.93 7.17
CA ASP A 132 -10.97 9.70 6.94
C ASP A 132 -10.41 8.62 7.88
N SER A 133 -10.59 8.77 9.20
CA SER A 133 -10.04 7.83 10.17
C SER A 133 -10.65 6.43 10.04
N VAL A 134 -11.98 6.33 9.89
CA VAL A 134 -12.67 5.03 9.88
C VAL A 134 -12.69 4.40 8.50
N VAL A 135 -13.10 5.15 7.46
CA VAL A 135 -13.29 4.58 6.12
C VAL A 135 -11.98 4.51 5.35
N ASN A 136 -11.11 5.52 5.45
CA ASN A 136 -9.83 5.52 4.72
C ASN A 136 -8.67 4.91 5.54
N GLY A 137 -8.72 4.97 6.87
CA GLY A 137 -7.71 4.35 7.75
C GLY A 137 -8.07 2.93 8.19
N ILE A 138 -9.05 2.81 9.10
CA ILE A 138 -9.34 1.58 9.86
C ILE A 138 -9.94 0.47 8.99
N LEU A 139 -10.91 0.78 8.13
CA LEU A 139 -11.58 -0.21 7.29
C LEU A 139 -10.62 -0.96 6.35
N PRO A 140 -9.71 -0.30 5.62
CA PRO A 140 -8.66 -0.96 4.85
C PRO A 140 -7.79 -1.92 5.67
N ILE A 141 -7.44 -1.56 6.91
CA ILE A 141 -6.67 -2.43 7.82
C ILE A 141 -7.45 -3.72 8.10
N PHE A 142 -8.74 -3.62 8.42
CA PHE A 142 -9.59 -4.79 8.62
C PHE A 142 -9.67 -5.67 7.37
N ILE A 143 -9.83 -5.06 6.19
CA ILE A 143 -9.83 -5.78 4.91
C ILE A 143 -8.50 -6.53 4.70
N ILE A 144 -7.36 -5.88 4.94
CA ILE A 144 -6.03 -6.50 4.82
C ILE A 144 -5.92 -7.70 5.78
N CYS A 145 -6.32 -7.54 7.04
CA CYS A 145 -6.32 -8.59 8.05
C CYS A 145 -7.16 -9.80 7.62
N ILE A 146 -8.44 -9.57 7.28
CA ILE A 146 -9.38 -10.63 6.92
C ILE A 146 -8.87 -11.41 5.71
N PHE A 147 -8.51 -10.72 4.62
CA PHE A 147 -8.06 -11.40 3.42
C PHE A 147 -6.70 -12.10 3.60
N SER A 148 -5.80 -11.55 4.42
CA SER A 148 -4.54 -12.21 4.75
C SER A 148 -4.76 -13.52 5.52
N VAL A 149 -5.65 -13.51 6.52
CA VAL A 149 -6.01 -14.71 7.29
C VAL A 149 -6.70 -15.74 6.40
N VAL A 150 -7.68 -15.33 5.59
CA VAL A 150 -8.40 -16.24 4.69
C VAL A 150 -7.47 -16.90 3.68
N ILE A 151 -6.54 -16.14 3.09
CA ILE A 151 -5.53 -16.68 2.17
C ILE A 151 -4.63 -17.69 2.90
N LEU A 152 -4.16 -17.37 4.10
CA LEU A 152 -3.35 -18.25 4.93
C LEU A 152 -4.04 -19.60 5.21
N ILE A 153 -5.29 -19.54 5.68
CA ILE A 153 -6.12 -20.71 5.96
C ILE A 153 -6.25 -21.58 4.71
N ARG A 154 -6.60 -20.97 3.57
CA ARG A 154 -6.80 -21.71 2.33
C ARG A 154 -5.54 -22.41 1.85
N VAL A 155 -4.41 -21.73 1.95
CA VAL A 155 -3.09 -22.26 1.54
C VAL A 155 -2.71 -23.44 2.42
N HIS A 156 -3.03 -23.38 3.71
CA HIS A 156 -2.86 -24.48 4.63
C HIS A 156 -3.68 -25.71 4.18
N TYR A 157 -4.97 -25.54 3.88
CA TYR A 157 -5.82 -26.65 3.39
C TYR A 157 -5.42 -27.16 2.00
N GLN A 158 -5.07 -26.28 1.08
CA GLN A 158 -4.71 -26.65 -0.29
C GLN A 158 -3.28 -27.19 -0.43
N LYS A 159 -2.47 -27.11 0.63
CA LYS A 159 -1.08 -27.62 0.66
C LYS A 159 -1.00 -29.05 0.12
N ARG A 160 -1.90 -29.95 0.54
CA ARG A 160 -1.89 -31.36 0.11
C ARG A 160 -2.13 -31.54 -1.39
N ARG A 161 -3.06 -30.78 -1.99
CA ARG A 161 -3.35 -30.85 -3.43
C ARG A 161 -2.28 -30.17 -4.29
N LEU A 162 -1.74 -29.05 -3.81
CA LEU A 162 -0.76 -28.25 -4.55
C LEU A 162 0.67 -28.83 -4.50
N VAL A 163 1.01 -29.61 -3.47
CA VAL A 163 2.32 -30.30 -3.37
C VAL A 163 2.56 -31.22 -4.58
N ASN A 164 1.51 -31.89 -5.07
CA ASN A 164 1.58 -32.70 -6.28
C ASN A 164 1.88 -31.87 -7.54
N GLN A 165 1.59 -30.56 -7.52
CA GLN A 165 1.90 -29.61 -8.60
C GLN A 165 3.03 -28.64 -8.20
N ARG A 166 4.24 -29.19 -8.04
CA ARG A 166 5.44 -28.50 -7.51
C ARG A 166 5.70 -27.10 -8.09
N ASN A 167 5.46 -26.89 -9.39
CA ASN A 167 5.66 -25.58 -10.05
C ASN A 167 4.60 -24.54 -9.65
N GLN A 168 3.33 -24.94 -9.56
CA GLN A 168 2.26 -24.05 -9.11
C GLN A 168 2.40 -23.72 -7.62
N TRP A 169 2.76 -24.70 -6.79
CA TRP A 169 3.02 -24.50 -5.37
C TRP A 169 4.14 -23.48 -5.12
N ARG A 170 5.27 -23.60 -5.82
CA ARG A 170 6.38 -22.62 -5.72
C ARG A 170 5.94 -21.21 -6.11
N ARG A 171 5.04 -21.05 -7.10
CA ARG A 171 4.53 -19.73 -7.50
C ARG A 171 3.58 -19.15 -6.45
N GLN A 172 2.62 -19.95 -5.99
CA GLN A 172 1.64 -19.53 -4.98
C GLN A 172 2.33 -19.16 -3.67
N ARG A 173 3.18 -20.06 -3.13
CA ARG A 173 3.92 -19.83 -1.88
C ARG A 173 4.63 -18.48 -1.85
N LYS A 174 5.26 -18.09 -2.96
CA LYS A 174 5.98 -16.81 -3.00
C LYS A 174 5.06 -15.60 -3.04
N MET A 175 3.96 -15.65 -3.80
CA MET A 175 2.96 -14.57 -3.80
C MET A 175 2.34 -14.39 -2.41
N ILE A 176 2.18 -15.48 -1.67
CA ILE A 176 1.66 -15.48 -0.30
C ILE A 176 2.69 -14.92 0.69
N ILE A 177 3.95 -15.37 0.63
CA ILE A 177 5.02 -14.82 1.49
C ILE A 177 5.15 -13.32 1.27
N GLN A 178 5.11 -12.86 0.02
CA GLN A 178 5.17 -11.43 -0.28
C GLN A 178 3.98 -10.67 0.31
N LEU A 179 2.76 -11.20 0.16
CA LEU A 179 1.56 -10.58 0.70
C LEU A 179 1.60 -10.51 2.23
N ILE A 180 1.93 -11.62 2.88
CA ILE A 180 2.02 -11.70 4.34
C ILE A 180 3.12 -10.77 4.86
N SER A 181 4.30 -10.79 4.23
CA SER A 181 5.40 -9.89 4.61
C SER A 181 4.99 -8.42 4.49
N SER A 182 4.28 -8.05 3.43
CA SER A 182 3.79 -6.67 3.25
C SER A 182 2.69 -6.34 4.27
N SER A 183 1.80 -7.29 4.56
CA SER A 183 0.69 -7.11 5.49
C SER A 183 1.21 -6.99 6.92
N ILE A 184 2.15 -7.82 7.35
CA ILE A 184 2.77 -7.74 8.68
C ILE A 184 3.51 -6.40 8.82
N LEU A 185 4.31 -6.03 7.81
CA LEU A 185 5.02 -4.74 7.81
C LEU A 185 4.04 -3.58 8.01
N TYR A 186 2.89 -3.62 7.36
CA TYR A 186 1.87 -2.57 7.46
C TYR A 186 1.07 -2.62 8.78
N LEU A 187 0.66 -3.82 9.22
CA LEU A 187 -0.21 -3.98 10.39
C LEU A 187 0.48 -3.68 11.72
N ILE A 188 1.79 -3.94 11.84
CA ILE A 188 2.54 -3.73 13.10
C ILE A 188 2.40 -2.29 13.61
N PRO A 189 2.68 -1.23 12.83
CA PRO A 189 2.51 0.14 13.30
C PRO A 189 1.07 0.64 13.19
N ASN A 190 0.31 0.24 12.16
CA ASN A 190 -1.02 0.82 11.90
C ASN A 190 -2.12 0.29 12.83
N VAL A 191 -2.05 -0.96 13.29
CA VAL A 191 -3.08 -1.50 14.20
C VAL A 191 -3.07 -0.79 15.55
N PRO A 192 -1.91 -0.64 16.25
CA PRO A 192 -1.86 0.14 17.49
C PRO A 192 -2.34 1.58 17.32
N LEU A 193 -1.91 2.25 16.24
CA LEU A 193 -2.33 3.62 15.92
C LEU A 193 -3.85 3.71 15.73
N SER A 194 -4.43 2.80 14.94
CA SER A 194 -5.87 2.73 14.71
C SER A 194 -6.67 2.46 15.99
N LEU A 195 -6.13 1.67 16.91
CA LEU A 195 -6.75 1.40 18.20
C LEU A 195 -6.73 2.65 19.10
N LEU A 196 -5.64 3.42 19.10
CA LEU A 196 -5.57 4.70 19.81
C LEU A 196 -6.57 5.71 19.26
N ILE A 197 -6.63 5.87 17.93
CA ILE A 197 -7.62 6.74 17.27
C ILE A 197 -9.05 6.32 17.63
N LEU A 198 -9.36 5.03 17.58
CA LEU A 198 -10.68 4.52 18.01
C LEU A 198 -10.96 4.80 19.49
N ALA A 199 -9.95 4.70 20.36
CA ALA A 199 -10.12 5.00 21.78
C ALA A 199 -10.43 6.49 22.00
N HIS A 200 -9.74 7.39 21.31
CA HIS A 200 -10.04 8.83 21.34
C HIS A 200 -11.44 9.15 20.82
N LEU A 201 -11.86 8.52 19.72
CA LEU A 201 -13.24 8.63 19.22
C LEU A 201 -14.29 8.13 20.22
N CYS A 202 -13.92 7.18 21.09
CA CYS A 202 -14.77 6.68 22.18
C CYS A 202 -14.71 7.53 23.46
N GLY A 203 -14.01 8.68 23.45
CA GLY A 203 -13.93 9.61 24.58
C GLY A 203 -12.67 9.47 25.44
N LEU A 204 -11.63 8.77 24.99
CA LEU A 204 -10.33 8.81 25.65
C LEU A 204 -9.73 10.23 25.52
N PRO A 205 -9.31 10.88 26.61
CA PRO A 205 -8.72 12.21 26.55
C PRO A 205 -7.50 12.26 25.62
N GLU A 206 -7.37 13.35 24.85
CA GLU A 206 -6.28 13.55 23.88
C GLU A 206 -4.89 13.51 24.52
N SER A 207 -4.77 13.83 25.81
CA SER A 207 -3.48 13.77 26.53
C SER A 207 -2.96 12.35 26.77
N VAL A 208 -3.81 11.33 26.63
CA VAL A 208 -3.44 9.93 26.91
C VAL A 208 -2.99 9.26 25.63
N GLY A 209 -1.70 8.90 25.55
CA GLY A 209 -1.16 8.13 24.42
C GLY A 209 -0.49 8.96 23.34
N VAL A 210 -0.36 10.28 23.50
CA VAL A 210 0.34 11.19 22.58
C VAL A 210 1.75 10.71 22.23
N GLU A 211 2.54 10.32 23.24
CA GLU A 211 3.89 9.80 23.02
C GLU A 211 3.87 8.50 22.20
N ALA A 212 2.94 7.60 22.50
CA ALA A 212 2.81 6.34 21.78
C ALA A 212 2.40 6.56 20.32
N GLN A 213 1.46 7.49 20.08
CA GLN A 213 1.03 7.90 18.75
C GLN A 213 2.22 8.41 17.93
N LEU A 214 3.04 9.32 18.48
CA LEU A 214 4.25 9.82 17.83
C LEU A 214 5.22 8.70 17.43
N TYR A 215 5.43 7.70 18.30
CA TYR A 215 6.27 6.55 17.96
C TYR A 215 5.65 5.69 16.84
N PHE A 216 4.34 5.46 16.85
CA PHE A 216 3.68 4.68 15.81
C PHE A 216 3.66 5.41 14.46
N ASP A 217 3.42 6.72 14.46
CA ASP A 217 3.52 7.56 13.27
C ASP A 217 4.93 7.53 12.68
N PHE A 218 5.96 7.60 13.54
CA PHE A 218 7.34 7.43 13.08
C PHE A 218 7.60 6.02 12.51
N LEU A 219 7.03 4.98 13.12
CA LEU A 219 7.13 3.61 12.62
C LEU A 219 6.41 3.44 11.26
N CYS A 220 5.38 4.22 10.97
CA CYS A 220 4.69 4.21 9.67
C CYS A 220 5.62 4.61 8.51
N TYR A 221 6.60 5.49 8.72
CA TYR A 221 7.60 5.82 7.69
C TYR A 221 8.48 4.61 7.31
N PHE A 222 8.82 3.75 8.27
CA PHE A 222 9.57 2.53 7.97
C PHE A 222 8.78 1.56 7.09
N VAL A 223 7.44 1.59 7.14
CA VAL A 223 6.62 0.79 6.25
C VAL A 223 6.89 1.17 4.81
N VAL A 224 6.89 2.47 4.51
CA VAL A 224 7.13 2.98 3.16
C VAL A 224 8.53 2.59 2.70
N ILE A 225 9.56 2.85 3.52
CA ILE A 225 10.97 2.55 3.23
C ILE A 225 11.23 1.06 2.96
N LEU A 226 10.64 0.18 3.78
CA LEU A 226 10.88 -1.27 3.69
C LEU A 226 10.03 -1.91 2.58
N TYR A 227 8.96 -1.26 2.13
CA TYR A 227 8.04 -1.82 1.14
C TYR A 227 8.69 -2.13 -0.22
N PRO A 228 9.52 -1.24 -0.81
CA PRO A 228 10.31 -1.55 -1.99
C PRO A 228 11.20 -2.77 -1.83
N LEU A 229 11.83 -2.96 -0.66
CA LEU A 229 12.68 -4.12 -0.38
C LEU A 229 11.87 -5.42 -0.43
N VAL A 230 10.71 -5.44 0.22
CA VAL A 230 9.77 -6.59 0.18
C VAL A 230 9.34 -6.89 -1.26
N CYS A 231 9.16 -5.86 -2.09
CA CYS A 231 8.83 -6.03 -3.51
C CYS A 231 10.01 -6.53 -4.36
N LEU A 232 11.22 -6.01 -4.14
CA LEU A 232 12.43 -6.33 -4.90
C LEU A 232 12.92 -7.76 -4.66
N SER A 233 12.80 -8.26 -3.43
CA SER A 233 13.06 -9.67 -3.10
C SER A 233 12.24 -10.63 -3.98
N PHE A 234 11.13 -10.17 -4.57
CA PHE A 234 10.28 -10.98 -5.43
C PHE A 234 10.52 -10.75 -6.94
N VAL A 235 10.82 -9.51 -7.38
CA VAL A 235 11.04 -9.19 -8.81
C VAL A 235 12.35 -9.79 -9.35
N SER A 236 13.41 -9.78 -8.54
CA SER A 236 14.75 -10.27 -8.94
C SER A 236 14.73 -11.73 -9.44
N GLU A 237 13.84 -12.55 -8.91
CA GLU A 237 13.74 -13.97 -9.29
C GLU A 237 12.90 -14.21 -10.54
N VAL A 238 11.90 -13.35 -10.81
CA VAL A 238 11.15 -13.37 -12.08
C VAL A 238 12.08 -12.96 -13.22
N ARG A 239 12.94 -11.96 -12.99
CA ARG A 239 13.97 -11.53 -13.94
C ARG A 239 14.97 -12.66 -14.23
N LYS A 240 15.47 -13.35 -13.19
CA LYS A 240 16.33 -14.54 -13.36
C LYS A 240 15.66 -15.65 -14.19
N LYS A 241 14.37 -15.91 -13.98
CA LYS A 241 13.61 -16.89 -14.78
C LYS A 241 13.39 -16.46 -16.24
N MET A 242 13.11 -15.18 -16.49
CA MET A 242 12.93 -14.66 -17.85
C MET A 242 14.26 -14.62 -18.62
N GLN A 243 15.36 -14.25 -17.95
CA GLN A 243 16.71 -14.29 -18.52
C GLN A 243 17.13 -15.72 -18.87
N LEU A 244 16.91 -16.70 -17.98
CA LEU A 244 17.15 -18.11 -18.30
C LEU A 244 16.33 -18.57 -19.51
N ARG A 245 15.03 -18.23 -19.59
CA ARG A 245 14.19 -18.61 -20.74
C ARG A 245 14.65 -17.98 -22.05
N ARG A 246 15.14 -16.74 -22.04
CA ARG A 246 15.73 -16.11 -23.22
C ARG A 246 17.00 -16.85 -23.67
N LEU A 247 17.85 -17.27 -22.74
CA LEU A 247 19.05 -18.06 -23.04
C LEU A 247 18.69 -19.43 -23.64
N PHE A 248 17.69 -20.12 -23.10
CA PHE A 248 17.23 -21.40 -23.65
C PHE A 248 16.51 -21.28 -25.01
N LEU A 249 15.85 -20.15 -25.30
CA LEU A 249 15.23 -19.90 -26.61
C LEU A 249 16.27 -19.54 -27.68
N LEU A 250 17.38 -18.89 -27.30
CA LEU A 250 18.54 -18.67 -28.17
C LEU A 250 19.34 -19.96 -28.44
N GLN A 251 19.16 -20.99 -27.61
CA GLN A 251 19.85 -22.29 -27.71
C GLN A 251 19.04 -23.41 -28.39
N ARG A 252 17.89 -23.14 -29.04
CA ARG A 252 17.27 -24.17 -29.92
C ARG A 252 17.99 -24.14 -31.27
N PRO A 253 18.86 -25.10 -31.60
CA PRO A 253 19.36 -25.24 -32.96
C PRO A 253 18.18 -25.70 -33.82
N GLN A 254 18.01 -25.10 -35.00
CA GLN A 254 17.16 -25.68 -36.04
C GLN A 254 17.64 -27.12 -36.30
N ARG A 255 16.90 -28.12 -35.84
CA ARG A 255 17.03 -29.48 -36.35
C ARG A 255 16.48 -29.45 -37.77
N ASN A 256 17.37 -29.28 -38.74
CA ASN A 256 17.04 -29.47 -40.15
C ASN A 256 16.53 -30.90 -40.33
N PRO A 257 15.37 -31.11 -40.98
CA PRO A 257 14.94 -32.45 -41.34
C PRO A 257 15.93 -33.02 -42.36
N ILE A 258 16.53 -34.16 -42.02
CA ILE A 258 17.34 -34.95 -42.95
C ILE A 258 16.36 -35.49 -44.00
N VAL A 259 16.40 -34.90 -45.20
CA VAL A 259 15.72 -35.44 -46.38
C VAL A 259 16.60 -36.59 -46.89
N THR A 260 16.14 -37.83 -46.70
CA THR A 260 16.71 -39.00 -47.36
C THR A 260 16.25 -39.01 -48.82
N PRO A 261 17.16 -38.98 -49.80
CA PRO A 261 16.81 -39.20 -51.19
C PRO A 261 16.53 -40.70 -51.42
N GLN A 262 15.41 -40.99 -52.07
CA GLN A 262 15.09 -42.29 -52.67
C GLN A 262 15.70 -42.36 -54.07
#